data_AF-A0A965M7D0-F1
#
_entry.id   AF-A0A965M7D0-F1
#
_cell.length_a   1.000
_cell.length_b   1.000
_cell.length_c   1.000
_cell.angle_alpha   90.00
_cell.angle_beta   90.00
_cell.angle_gamma   90.00
#
_symmetry.space_group_name_H-M   'P 1'
#
loop_
_entity.id
_entity.type
_entity.pdbx_description
1 polymer ?
#
loop_
_entity_poly.entity_id
_entity_poly.type
_entity_poly.pdbx_seq_one_letter_code
_entity_poly.pdbx_strand_id
1 'polypeptide(L)' 'LQPIPMSLILRRVGHETQTHAPAAEIRTLIHDLYTIYATTFRPADMAPLWEKWRASSNLHTSISLLPPTQ' A
#
# COMPACT_ATOMS: atom_id res chain seq x y z
N LEU A 1 2.46 4.91 -26.19
CA LEU A 1 2.55 5.67 -24.92
C LEU A 1 2.56 4.66 -23.79
N GLN A 2 3.68 4.52 -23.07
CA GLN A 2 3.73 3.70 -21.86
C GLN A 2 3.53 4.63 -20.64
N PRO A 3 2.72 4.23 -19.64
CA PRO A 3 2.51 5.05 -18.45
C PRO A 3 3.80 5.16 -17.62
N ILE A 4 4.02 6.33 -17.02
CA ILE A 4 5.15 6.56 -16.12
C ILE A 4 4.90 5.76 -14.83
N PRO A 5 5.86 4.93 -14.38
CA PRO A 5 5.72 4.19 -13.14
C PRO A 5 5.78 5.16 -11.96
N MET A 6 4.64 5.36 -11.31
CA MET A 6 4.51 6.14 -10.09
C MET A 6 4.45 5.19 -8.89
N SER A 7 5.03 5.61 -7.76
CA SER A 7 4.94 4.90 -6.48
C SER A 7 4.41 5.83 -5.41
N LEU A 8 3.52 5.31 -4.55
CA LEU A 8 3.03 6.03 -3.38
C LEU A 8 3.95 5.72 -2.19
N ILE A 9 4.44 6.77 -1.53
CA ILE A 9 5.19 6.66 -0.28
C ILE A 9 4.32 7.22 0.83
N LEU A 10 4.13 6.43 1.90
CA LEU A 10 3.35 6.82 3.06
C LEU A 10 4.27 6.96 4.27
N ARG A 11 4.10 8.05 5.01
CA ARG A 11 4.84 8.32 6.26
C ARG A 11 4.00 7.86 7.45
N ARG A 12 4.59 7.05 8.33
CA ARG A 12 3.97 6.59 9.59
C ARG A 12 4.21 7.63 10.68
N VAL A 13 3.30 8.60 10.81
CA VAL A 13 3.40 9.67 11.82
C VAL A 13 3.27 9.08 13.24
N GLY A 14 4.16 9.47 14.16
CA GLY A 14 4.26 8.94 15.51
C GLY A 14 5.03 7.62 15.65
N HIS A 15 5.44 7.03 14.52
CA HIS A 15 6.22 5.79 14.46
C HIS A 15 7.39 5.90 13.46
N GLU A 16 7.93 7.10 13.27
CA GLU A 16 8.91 7.41 12.22
C GLU A 16 10.25 6.69 12.41
N THR A 17 10.55 6.24 13.62
CA THR A 17 11.78 5.51 13.95
C THR A 17 11.68 4.02 13.65
N GLN A 18 10.48 3.51 13.34
CA GLN A 18 10.31 2.10 12.98
C GLN A 18 10.94 1.82 11.62
N THR A 19 11.71 0.75 11.55
CA THR A 19 12.34 0.27 10.30
C THR A 19 11.58 -0.89 9.68
N HIS A 20 10.56 -1.40 10.37
CA HIS A 20 9.78 -2.57 9.97
C HIS A 20 8.32 -2.39 10.37
N ALA A 21 7.40 -3.02 9.62
CA ALA A 21 5.99 -3.10 9.95
C ALA A 21 5.42 -4.49 9.64
N PRO A 22 4.44 -4.99 10.41
CA PRO A 22 3.75 -6.24 10.09
C PRO A 22 3.04 -6.16 8.72
N ALA A 23 3.18 -7.19 7.88
CA ALA A 23 2.50 -7.23 6.58
C ALA A 23 0.98 -7.13 6.71
N ALA A 24 0.39 -7.67 7.77
CA ALA A 24 -1.04 -7.52 8.06
C ALA A 24 -1.48 -6.06 8.23
N GLU A 25 -0.66 -5.23 8.88
CA GLU A 25 -0.92 -3.81 9.06
C GLU A 25 -0.86 -3.08 7.71
N ILE A 26 0.21 -3.31 6.94
CA ILE A 26 0.39 -2.71 5.61
C ILE A 26 -0.74 -3.10 4.66
N ARG A 27 -1.17 -4.36 4.70
CA ARG A 27 -2.27 -4.85 3.88
C ARG A 27 -3.61 -4.22 4.24
N THR A 28 -3.87 -3.99 5.52
CA THR A 28 -5.07 -3.27 6.00
C THR A 28 -5.04 -1.83 5.51
N LEU A 29 -3.90 -1.16 5.63
CA LEU A 29 -3.73 0.20 5.14
C LEU A 29 -3.95 0.33 3.62
N ILE A 30 -3.45 -0.63 2.82
CA ILE A 30 -3.67 -0.65 1.37
C ILE A 30 -5.16 -0.85 1.05
N HIS A 31 -5.85 -1.71 1.80
CA HIS A 31 -7.30 -1.92 1.64
C HIS A 31 -8.08 -0.63 1.86
N ASP A 32 -7.79 0.08 2.95
CA ASP A 32 -8.49 1.32 3.32
C ASP A 32 -8.22 2.41 2.28
N LEU A 33 -6.97 2.52 1.83
CA LEU A 33 -6.58 3.42 0.75
C LEU A 33 -7.34 3.12 -0.55
N TYR A 34 -7.40 1.86 -0.96
CA TYR A 34 -8.14 1.46 -2.16
C TYR A 34 -9.65 1.69 -2.01
N THR A 35 -10.19 1.51 -0.80
CA THR A 35 -11.60 1.80 -0.50
C THR A 35 -11.90 3.28 -0.70
N ILE A 36 -11.03 4.17 -0.22
CA ILE A 36 -11.14 5.62 -0.44
C ILE A 36 -11.05 5.94 -1.93
N TYR A 37 -10.07 5.39 -2.66
CA TYR A 37 -9.96 5.68 -4.09
C TYR A 37 -11.12 5.12 -4.92
N ALA A 38 -11.72 4.01 -4.51
CA ALA A 38 -12.87 3.43 -5.20
C ALA A 38 -14.11 4.34 -5.18
N THR A 39 -14.17 5.37 -4.31
CA THR A 39 -15.26 6.36 -4.36
C THR A 39 -15.14 7.33 -5.54
N THR A 40 -13.94 7.47 -6.11
CA THR A 40 -13.62 8.50 -7.11
C THR A 40 -13.22 7.91 -8.47
N PHE A 41 -12.59 6.73 -8.47
CA PHE A 41 -12.13 6.06 -9.69
C PHE A 41 -13.13 5.02 -10.19
N ARG A 42 -13.05 4.68 -11.49
CA ARG A 42 -13.95 3.69 -12.09
C ARG A 42 -13.63 2.29 -11.53
N PRO A 43 -14.65 1.42 -11.36
CA PRO A 43 -14.42 0.05 -10.90
C PRO A 43 -13.43 -0.74 -11.76
N ALA A 44 -13.44 -0.54 -13.09
CA ALA A 44 -12.53 -1.19 -14.02
C ALA A 44 -11.05 -0.80 -13.78
N ASP A 45 -10.80 0.46 -13.40
CA ASP A 45 -9.44 0.94 -13.11
C ASP A 45 -8.94 0.41 -11.75
N MET A 46 -9.87 0.21 -10.80
CA MET A 46 -9.57 -0.32 -9.47
C MET A 46 -9.40 -1.85 -9.45
N ALA A 47 -10.01 -2.59 -10.38
CA ALA A 47 -10.02 -4.05 -10.37
C ALA A 47 -8.62 -4.71 -10.32
N PRO A 48 -7.61 -4.26 -11.12
CA PRO A 48 -6.26 -4.82 -11.04
C PRO A 48 -5.58 -4.58 -9.69
N LEU A 49 -5.90 -3.48 -9.01
CA LEU A 49 -5.36 -3.17 -7.69
C LEU A 49 -5.91 -4.14 -6.64
N TRP A 50 -7.23 -4.40 -6.69
CA TRP A 50 -7.89 -5.36 -5.81
C TRP A 50 -7.42 -6.80 -6.03
N GLU A 51 -7.13 -7.19 -7.27
CA GLU A 51 -6.53 -8.51 -7.56
C GLU A 51 -5.15 -8.66 -6.93
N LYS A 52 -4.27 -7.66 -7.08
CA LYS A 52 -2.95 -7.67 -6.43
C LYS A 52 -3.06 -7.75 -4.91
N TRP A 53 -3.99 -7.00 -4.32
CA TRP A 53 -4.23 -7.05 -2.88
C TRP A 53 -4.72 -8.43 -2.41
N ARG A 54 -5.64 -9.08 -3.15
CA ARG A 54 -6.10 -10.45 -2.87
C ARG A 54 -4.99 -11.48 -3.00
N ALA A 55 -4.09 -11.32 -3.98
CA ALA A 55 -2.96 -12.21 -4.18
C ALA A 55 -1.86 -12.08 -3.11
N SER A 56 -1.83 -10.98 -2.34
CA SER A 56 -0.90 -10.80 -1.23
C SER A 56 -1.32 -11.67 -0.03
N SER A 57 -0.74 -12.87 0.07
CA SER A 57 -1.16 -13.92 1.01
C SER A 57 -0.31 -14.03 2.28
N ASN A 58 0.84 -13.35 2.37
CA ASN A 58 1.75 -13.56 3.48
C ASN A 58 1.62 -12.48 4.58
N LEU A 59 0.60 -12.64 5.43
CA LEU A 59 0.24 -11.70 6.51
C LEU A 59 1.21 -11.72 7.70
N HIS A 60 2.01 -12.79 7.84
CA HIS A 60 2.89 -13.00 8.99
C HIS A 60 4.31 -12.47 8.80
N THR A 61 4.64 -12.01 7.59
CA THR A 61 5.97 -11.48 7.28
C THR A 61 6.11 -10.03 7.76
N SER A 62 7.29 -9.68 8.24
CA SER A 62 7.65 -8.30 8.54
C SER A 62 8.15 -7.62 7.26
N ILE A 63 7.67 -6.41 6.97
CA ILE A 63 8.05 -5.61 5.80
C ILE A 63 9.06 -4.55 6.24
N SER A 64 10.22 -4.49 5.59
CA SER A 64 11.20 -3.42 5.80
C SER A 64 10.67 -2.10 5.23
N LEU A 65 10.72 -1.05 6.03
CA LEU A 65 10.29 0.30 5.67
C LEU A 65 11.44 1.06 5.01
N LEU A 66 11.08 1.99 4.11
CA LEU A 66 12.06 2.92 3.55
C LEU A 66 12.63 3.80 4.66
N PRO A 67 13.94 4.09 4.65
CA PRO A 67 14.51 5.04 5.59
C PRO A 67 13.91 6.44 5.35
N PRO A 68 13.85 7.30 6.38
CA PRO A 68 13.41 8.68 6.22
C PRO A 68 14.25 9.39 5.15
N THR A 69 13.60 10.06 4.20
CA THR A 69 14.25 11.01 3.30
C THR A 69 14.74 12.20 4.12
N GLN A 70 16.04 12.50 4.02
CA GLN A 70 16.66 13.67 4.64
C GLN A 70 16.17 14.98 4.01
#